data_AF-A0AA88JGH9-F1
#
_entry.id   AF-A0AA88JGH9-F1
#
_cell.length_a   1.000
_cell.length_b   1.000
_cell.length_c   1.000
_cell.angle_alpha   90.00
_cell.angle_beta   90.00
_cell.angle_gamma   90.00
#
_symmetry.space_group_name_H-M   'P 1'
#
loop_
_entity.id
_entity.type
_entity.pdbx_description
1 polymer ?
#
loop_
_entity_poly.entity_id
_entity_poly.type
_entity_poly.pdbx_seq_one_letter_code
_entity_poly.pdbx_strand_id
1 'polypeptide(L)' 'MASKGVVGFVGLSDLRLEIAASLLRSGYKVQAFE' A
#
# COMPACT_ATOMS: atom_id res chain seq x y z
N MET A 1 15.08 -11.80 6.89
CA MET A 1 13.84 -10.99 6.88
C MET A 1 13.12 -11.26 5.58
N ALA A 2 11.94 -11.89 5.62
CA ALA A 2 11.10 -12.02 4.43
C ALA A 2 10.79 -10.61 3.92
N SER A 3 11.19 -10.29 2.68
CA SER A 3 10.85 -9.01 2.07
C SER A 3 9.33 -8.95 2.00
N LYS A 4 8.72 -8.07 2.80
CA LYS A 4 7.28 -7.81 2.71
C LYS A 4 6.97 -7.37 1.27
N GLY A 5 5.97 -8.02 0.67
CA GLY A 5 5.64 -7.90 -0.75
C GLY A 5 5.20 -6.50 -1.16
N VAL A 6 4.95 -6.33 -2.47
CA VAL A 6 4.40 -5.10 -3.05
C VAL A 6 2.88 -5.22 -3.09
N VAL A 7 2.17 -4.20 -2.59
CA VAL A 7 0.70 -4.10 -2.66
C VAL A 7 0.32 -3.01 -3.67
N GLY A 8 -0.45 -3.38 -4.69
CA GLY A 8 -0.95 -2.49 -5.73
C GLY A 8 -2.39 -2.03 -5.46
N PHE A 9 -2.66 -0.73 -5.59
CA PHE A 9 -4.01 -0.16 -5.60
C PHE A 9 -4.34 0.36 -7.00
N VAL A 10 -5.51 0.00 -7.53
CA VAL A 10 -6.03 0.55 -8.81
C VAL A 10 -7.07 1.60 -8.47
N GLY A 11 -6.76 2.87 -8.74
CA GLY A 11 -7.45 4.06 -8.24
C GLY A 11 -7.13 4.37 -6.78
N LEU A 12 -7.14 5.65 -6.40
CA LEU A 12 -7.09 6.10 -5.00
C LEU A 12 -8.39 6.83 -4.67
N SER A 13 -9.13 6.29 -3.71
CA SER A 13 -10.16 7.04 -2.96
C SER A 13 -9.66 7.26 -1.53
N ASP A 14 -10.24 8.19 -0.78
CA ASP A 14 -9.74 8.56 0.57
C ASP A 14 -9.58 7.36 1.52
N LEU A 15 -10.49 6.40 1.46
CA LEU A 15 -10.42 5.13 2.21
C LEU A 15 -9.15 4.30 1.91
N ARG A 16 -8.60 4.40 0.70
CA ARG A 16 -7.40 3.66 0.29
C ARG A 16 -6.12 4.27 0.86
N LEU A 17 -6.14 5.55 1.24
CA LEU A 17 -4.97 6.23 1.79
C LEU A 17 -4.62 5.74 3.20
N GLU A 18 -5.61 5.58 4.09
CA GLU A 18 -5.37 5.03 5.44
C GLU A 18 -4.83 3.60 5.39
N ILE A 19 -5.35 2.79 4.47
CA ILE A 19 -4.91 1.41 4.28
C ILE A 19 -3.48 1.38 3.73
N ALA A 20 -3.17 2.19 2.71
CA ALA A 20 -1.82 2.34 2.18
C ALA A 20 -0.83 2.78 3.28
N ALA A 21 -1.23 3.74 4.12
CA ALA A 21 -0.42 4.22 5.23
C ALA A 21 -0.15 3.11 6.28
N SER A 22 -1.16 2.29 6.60
CA SER A 22 -1.00 1.14 7.50
C SER A 22 -0.03 0.09 6.94
N LEU A 23 -0.11 -0.18 5.64
CA LEU A 23 0.77 -1.12 4.94
C LEU A 23 2.22 -0.62 4.89
N LEU A 24 2.42 0.68 4.61
CA LEU A 24 3.74 1.31 4.63
C LEU A 24 4.37 1.23 6.03
N ARG A 25 3.63 1.55 7.09
CA ARG A 25 4.10 1.40 8.49
C ARG A 25 4.40 -0.04 8.85
N SER A 26 3.66 -0.97 8.25
CA SER A 26 3.90 -2.40 8.38
C SER A 26 5.09 -2.87 7.54
N GLY A 27 5.77 -2.01 6.77
CA GLY A 27 6.96 -2.36 6.00
C GLY A 27 6.68 -2.98 4.64
N TYR A 28 5.44 -2.93 4.16
CA TYR A 28 5.12 -3.28 2.78
C TYR A 28 5.48 -2.11 1.84
N LYS A 29 5.81 -2.44 0.60
CA LYS A 29 5.87 -1.44 -0.48
C LYS A 29 4.48 -1.28 -1.08
N VAL A 30 4.05 -0.04 -1.28
CA VAL A 30 2.75 0.26 -1.89
C VAL A 30 2.96 0.92 -3.24
N GLN A 31 2.26 0.46 -4.26
CA GLN A 31 2.16 1.08 -5.57
C GLN A 31 0.72 1.42 -5.88
N ALA A 32 0.50 2.54 -6.56
CA ALA A 32 -0.80 2.97 -7.04
C ALA A 32 -0.76 3.07 -8.55
N PHE A 33 -1.85 2.65 -9.18
CA PHE A 33 -2.08 2.69 -10.63
C PHE A 33 -3.36 3.47 -10.88
N GLU A 34 -3.37 4.36 -11.88
CA GLU A 34 -4.59 5.01 -12.37
C GLU A 34 -5.40 4.06 -13.26
#